data_AF-A0A2D4HWL9-F1
#
_entry.id   AF-A0A2D4HWL9-F1
#
_cell.length_a   1.000
_cell.length_b   1.000
_cell.length_c   1.000
_cell.angle_alpha   90.00
_cell.angle_beta   90.00
_cell.angle_gamma   90.00
#
_symmetry.space_group_name_H-M   'P 1'
#
loop_
_entity.id
_entity.type
_entity.pdbx_description
1 polymer ?
#
loop_
_entity_poly.entity_id
_entity_poly.type
_entity_poly.pdbx_seq_one_letter_code
_entity_poly.pdbx_strand_id
1 'polypeptide(L)'
;MPRKRTKVSTAAHQKGNDSLEESSNDGNPEKEASMHPSEVPQQAVSNGVVDDQSLEEILSSISPPPPPAMTNEAGAPRLMITHIVNQNFKSYAGEQILGPFHKRFSCIIGPNGSGKSNVIDSMLFVFGYRAQKIRSKKISVLIHNSDEHSDIQSCTVEVHFQKIIDKEGDDYEVIPNSSFCVSRTAHKDNSSIYHISGKKATFKDVGLLLRSHGIDLDHNRFLILQGEVEQIAMMRPKGQNEHDEGMLEYLEDIIGSGRLKEPIQTLCRRVEILNEQRGEKVRL
;
A
#
# COMPACT_ATOMS: atom_id res chain seq x y z
N MET A 1 3.83 -56.04 -50.80
CA MET A 1 3.39 -56.82 -49.61
C MET A 1 4.62 -57.35 -48.90
N PRO A 2 4.54 -57.76 -47.61
CA PRO A 2 3.47 -57.53 -46.62
C PRO A 2 3.81 -56.33 -45.71
N ARG A 3 2.93 -55.52 -45.09
CA ARG A 3 1.54 -55.57 -44.56
C ARG A 3 1.37 -56.03 -43.10
N LYS A 4 0.72 -55.13 -42.34
CA LYS A 4 -0.04 -55.30 -41.08
C LYS A 4 0.83 -55.36 -39.79
N ARG A 5 0.34 -54.88 -38.64
CA ARG A 5 -1.07 -54.73 -38.22
C ARG A 5 -1.32 -53.56 -37.24
N THR A 6 -2.35 -52.77 -37.52
CA THR A 6 -3.02 -51.84 -36.60
C THR A 6 -3.77 -52.59 -35.49
N LYS A 7 -3.93 -51.98 -34.30
CA LYS A 7 -5.15 -52.14 -33.49
C LYS A 7 -5.50 -50.83 -32.76
N VAL A 8 -6.74 -50.41 -32.97
CA VAL A 8 -7.51 -49.45 -32.16
C VAL A 8 -8.67 -50.24 -31.55
N SER A 9 -9.06 -49.94 -30.30
CA SER A 9 -10.40 -50.21 -29.74
C SER A 9 -10.55 -49.37 -28.46
N THR A 10 -11.58 -48.53 -28.20
CA THR A 10 -13.01 -48.83 -27.87
C THR A 10 -13.21 -49.94 -26.82
N ALA A 11 -14.14 -49.91 -25.86
CA ALA A 11 -15.05 -48.91 -25.26
C ALA A 11 -15.52 -49.52 -23.89
N ALA A 12 -16.47 -49.03 -23.06
CA ALA A 12 -17.48 -47.96 -23.14
C ALA A 12 -17.89 -47.48 -21.72
N HIS A 13 -18.98 -46.69 -21.63
CA HIS A 13 -19.73 -46.36 -20.41
C HIS A 13 -20.26 -47.57 -19.60
N GLN A 14 -20.52 -47.33 -18.31
CA GLN A 14 -21.81 -47.69 -17.72
C GLN A 14 -22.34 -46.57 -16.79
N LYS A 15 -23.67 -46.43 -16.73
CA LYS A 15 -24.42 -45.44 -15.92
C LYS A 15 -24.87 -46.06 -14.59
N GLY A 16 -25.09 -45.23 -13.58
CA GLY A 16 -25.87 -45.52 -12.37
C GLY A 16 -26.47 -44.20 -11.84
N ASN A 17 -27.72 -44.21 -11.40
CA ASN A 17 -28.56 -43.00 -11.24
C ASN A 17 -28.80 -42.62 -9.77
N ASP A 18 -29.24 -41.35 -9.60
CA ASP A 18 -30.09 -40.78 -8.54
C ASP A 18 -29.84 -41.09 -7.05
N SER A 19 -29.67 -40.02 -6.28
CA SER A 19 -30.76 -39.53 -5.41
C SER A 19 -30.61 -38.04 -5.05
N LEU A 20 -31.75 -37.35 -4.97
CA LEU A 20 -31.91 -35.99 -4.42
C LEU A 20 -32.23 -36.12 -2.93
N GLU A 21 -31.58 -35.33 -2.07
CA GLU A 21 -32.14 -34.96 -0.76
C GLU A 21 -31.86 -33.47 -0.48
N GLU A 22 -32.93 -32.72 -0.23
CA GLU A 22 -32.88 -31.40 0.40
C GLU A 22 -32.93 -31.57 1.92
N SER A 23 -32.14 -30.82 2.69
CA SER A 23 -32.57 -30.36 4.02
C SER A 23 -31.85 -29.09 4.48
N SER A 24 -32.69 -28.17 4.93
CA SER A 24 -32.50 -26.83 5.50
C SER A 24 -31.65 -26.71 6.77
N ASN A 25 -31.07 -25.51 6.97
CA ASN A 25 -30.78 -24.79 8.24
C ASN A 25 -30.08 -25.53 9.41
N ASP A 26 -29.35 -24.89 10.33
CA ASP A 26 -29.16 -23.46 10.64
C ASP A 26 -27.76 -23.27 11.28
N GLY A 27 -27.23 -22.04 11.36
CA GLY A 27 -25.98 -21.81 12.11
C GLY A 27 -25.11 -20.63 11.65
N ASN A 28 -25.56 -19.41 11.91
CA ASN A 28 -24.72 -18.21 11.85
C ASN A 28 -23.63 -18.25 12.94
N PRO A 29 -22.42 -17.70 12.70
CA PRO A 29 -22.17 -16.40 13.30
C PRO A 29 -21.33 -15.40 12.46
N GLU A 30 -21.63 -14.13 12.71
CA GLU A 30 -20.71 -12.98 12.77
C GLU A 30 -19.91 -12.59 11.50
N LYS A 31 -20.47 -11.60 10.78
CA LYS A 31 -19.72 -10.73 9.87
C LYS A 31 -19.09 -9.57 10.65
N GLU A 32 -17.76 -9.52 10.77
CA GLU A 32 -17.05 -8.34 11.26
C GLU A 32 -16.50 -7.44 10.14
N ALA A 33 -16.91 -6.18 10.19
CA ALA A 33 -16.17 -4.98 9.78
C ALA A 33 -15.38 -4.98 8.46
N SER A 34 -16.09 -4.91 7.33
CA SER A 34 -15.57 -4.17 6.17
C SER A 34 -15.59 -2.67 6.47
N MET A 35 -14.42 -2.02 6.58
CA MET A 35 -14.34 -0.56 6.68
C MET A 35 -14.78 0.06 5.35
N HIS A 36 -16.04 0.49 5.28
CA HIS A 36 -16.52 1.42 4.28
C HIS A 36 -15.81 2.78 4.45
N PRO A 37 -15.44 3.49 3.37
CA PRO A 37 -15.36 4.94 3.41
C PRO A 37 -16.74 5.47 3.79
N SER A 38 -16.79 6.47 4.67
CA SER A 38 -18.03 7.04 5.21
C SER A 38 -19.07 7.26 4.10
N GLU A 39 -20.28 6.70 4.27
CA GLU A 39 -21.41 7.06 3.42
C GLU A 39 -21.69 8.55 3.58
N VAL A 40 -21.32 9.35 2.57
CA VAL A 40 -21.84 10.70 2.41
C VAL A 40 -23.35 10.54 2.25
N PRO A 41 -24.19 11.16 3.10
CA PRO A 41 -25.63 11.09 2.92
C PRO A 41 -25.99 11.57 1.52
N GLN A 42 -26.77 10.78 0.78
CA GLN A 42 -27.34 11.23 -0.49
C GLN A 42 -28.26 12.42 -0.19
N GLN A 43 -27.72 13.64 -0.26
CA GLN A 43 -28.53 14.85 -0.24
C GLN A 43 -29.39 14.82 -1.49
N ALA A 44 -30.67 14.53 -1.27
CA ALA A 44 -31.72 14.83 -2.23
C ALA A 44 -31.55 16.27 -2.72
N VAL A 45 -31.83 16.51 -4.01
CA VAL A 45 -31.64 17.81 -4.66
C VAL A 45 -32.57 18.85 -4.03
N SER A 46 -32.13 19.47 -2.94
CA SER A 46 -32.88 20.47 -2.19
C SER A 46 -32.60 21.84 -2.79
N ASN A 47 -33.63 22.41 -3.44
CA ASN A 47 -33.58 23.75 -4.02
C ASN A 47 -33.09 24.80 -3.01
N GLY A 48 -32.11 25.61 -3.42
CA GLY A 48 -31.96 26.99 -2.95
C GLY A 48 -31.42 27.22 -1.53
N VAL A 49 -30.80 26.24 -0.86
CA VAL A 49 -30.10 26.49 0.42
C VAL A 49 -28.64 26.82 0.13
N VAL A 50 -28.21 28.03 0.52
CA VAL A 50 -26.79 28.42 0.50
C VAL A 50 -26.06 27.60 1.57
N ASP A 51 -24.88 27.09 1.24
CA ASP A 51 -24.01 26.45 2.24
C ASP A 51 -23.65 27.48 3.32
N ASP A 52 -24.15 27.27 4.55
CA ASP A 52 -24.09 28.23 5.65
C ASP A 52 -22.67 28.42 6.21
N GLN A 53 -21.70 27.58 5.78
CA GLN A 53 -20.30 27.73 6.16
C GLN A 53 -19.77 29.14 5.82
N SER A 54 -19.05 29.75 6.74
CA SER A 54 -18.44 31.06 6.49
C SER A 54 -17.30 30.98 5.46
N LEU A 55 -16.95 32.11 4.84
CA LEU A 55 -15.78 32.18 3.96
C LEU A 55 -14.50 31.85 4.71
N GLU A 56 -14.40 32.26 5.98
CA GLU A 56 -13.27 31.90 6.85
C GLU A 56 -13.24 30.40 7.19
N GLU A 57 -14.37 29.75 7.43
CA GLU A 57 -14.43 28.29 7.61
C GLU A 57 -13.90 27.54 6.38
N ILE A 58 -14.38 27.87 5.18
CA ILE A 58 -13.96 27.23 3.92
C ILE A 58 -12.47 27.46 3.62
N LEU A 59 -11.91 28.62 4.00
CA LEU A 59 -10.48 28.88 3.86
C LEU A 59 -9.64 28.21 4.95
N SER A 60 -10.19 28.06 6.16
CA SER A 60 -9.51 27.41 7.30
C SER A 60 -9.48 25.88 7.22
N SER A 61 -10.41 25.26 6.48
CA SER A 61 -10.44 23.81 6.26
C SER A 61 -9.35 23.34 5.29
N ILE A 62 -8.73 24.25 4.54
CA ILE A 62 -7.62 23.95 3.64
C ILE A 62 -6.39 23.57 4.46
N SER A 63 -6.15 22.27 4.61
CA SER A 63 -4.95 21.74 5.25
C SER A 63 -3.68 22.35 4.61
N PRO A 64 -2.66 22.75 5.40
CA PRO A 64 -1.43 23.31 4.86
C PRO A 64 -0.74 22.31 3.93
N PRO A 65 0.06 22.76 2.94
CA PRO A 65 0.83 21.86 2.12
C PRO A 65 1.76 21.01 3.01
N PRO A 66 1.93 19.71 2.73
CA PRO A 66 2.88 18.90 3.49
C PRO A 66 4.29 19.50 3.36
N PRO A 67 5.07 19.59 4.44
CA PRO A 67 6.45 20.07 4.35
C PRO A 67 7.25 19.13 3.43
N PRO A 68 8.22 19.66 2.66
CA PRO A 68 9.05 18.83 1.78
C PRO A 68 9.77 17.76 2.60
N ALA A 69 9.62 16.50 2.19
CA ALA A 69 10.07 15.32 2.93
C ALA A 69 11.60 15.27 3.16
N MET A 70 12.36 16.00 2.35
CA MET A 70 13.82 16.15 2.48
C MET A 70 14.23 17.58 2.11
N THR A 71 15.13 18.16 2.91
CA THR A 71 15.91 19.34 2.51
C THR A 71 17.20 18.87 1.85
N ASN A 72 17.47 19.31 0.61
CA ASN A 72 18.72 18.99 -0.10
C ASN A 72 19.90 19.87 0.38
N GLU A 73 19.92 20.18 1.68
CA GLU A 73 20.98 20.97 2.31
C GLU A 73 22.19 20.08 2.63
N ALA A 74 23.38 20.52 2.23
CA ALA A 74 24.61 19.79 2.52
C ALA A 74 24.83 19.67 4.04
N GLY A 75 24.93 18.45 4.55
CA GLY A 75 25.03 18.17 5.99
C GLY A 75 23.70 17.99 6.72
N ALA A 76 22.55 18.04 6.04
CA ALA A 76 21.27 17.72 6.65
C ALA A 76 21.18 16.23 7.05
N PRO A 77 20.65 15.92 8.25
CA PRO A 77 20.34 14.54 8.65
C PRO A 77 19.37 13.86 7.69
N ARG A 78 19.70 12.65 7.22
CA ARG A 78 18.77 11.79 6.47
C ARG A 78 18.68 10.39 7.04
N LEU A 79 17.55 9.73 6.80
CA LEU A 79 17.37 8.33 7.18
C LEU A 79 18.06 7.40 6.16
N MET A 80 18.62 6.29 6.65
CA MET A 80 19.01 5.14 5.82
C MET A 80 18.53 3.83 6.46
N ILE A 81 18.28 2.83 5.63
CA ILE A 81 18.14 1.43 6.07
C ILE A 81 19.55 0.88 6.25
N THR A 82 19.83 0.22 7.37
CA THR A 82 21.12 -0.43 7.63
C THR A 82 21.12 -1.90 7.20
N HIS A 83 20.05 -2.62 7.55
CA HIS A 83 19.84 -4.02 7.20
C HIS A 83 18.34 -4.39 7.35
N ILE A 84 17.97 -5.55 6.82
CA ILE A 84 16.65 -6.17 7.02
C ILE A 84 16.87 -7.55 7.62
N VAL A 85 16.21 -7.87 8.73
CA VAL A 85 16.22 -9.21 9.34
C VAL A 85 14.96 -9.94 8.89
N ASN A 86 15.11 -11.12 8.29
CA ASN A 86 13.99 -12.00 7.93
C ASN A 86 14.05 -13.27 8.76
N GLN A 87 12.99 -13.52 9.53
CA GLN A 87 12.77 -14.78 10.22
C GLN A 87 11.70 -15.57 9.47
N ASN A 88 12.07 -16.70 8.86
CA ASN A 88 11.16 -17.62 8.18
C ASN A 88 10.27 -16.97 7.10
N PHE A 89 10.78 -16.02 6.32
CA PHE A 89 9.98 -15.26 5.33
C PHE A 89 10.20 -15.78 3.90
N LYS A 90 9.15 -16.32 3.28
CA LYS A 90 9.15 -16.84 1.89
C LYS A 90 10.27 -17.83 1.58
N SER A 91 11.36 -17.39 0.93
CA SER A 91 12.52 -18.23 0.60
C SER A 91 13.59 -18.24 1.69
N TYR A 92 13.44 -17.40 2.71
CA TYR A 92 14.38 -17.26 3.82
C TYR A 92 13.95 -18.18 4.96
N ALA A 93 14.60 -19.33 5.08
CA ALA A 93 14.45 -20.24 6.22
C ALA A 93 15.33 -19.77 7.39
N GLY A 94 14.82 -19.90 8.63
CA GLY A 94 15.51 -19.41 9.82
C GLY A 94 15.70 -17.89 9.80
N GLU A 95 16.75 -17.42 10.49
CA GLU A 95 17.13 -16.01 10.50
C GLU A 95 18.07 -15.71 9.33
N GLN A 96 17.71 -14.72 8.51
CA GLN A 96 18.50 -14.26 7.36
C GLN A 96 18.62 -12.74 7.42
N ILE A 97 19.85 -12.26 7.60
CA ILE A 97 20.18 -10.84 7.64
C ILE A 97 20.57 -10.38 6.24
N LEU A 98 19.79 -9.44 5.68
CA LEU A 98 20.04 -8.80 4.40
C LEU A 98 20.73 -7.45 4.64
N GLY A 99 22.02 -7.37 4.31
CA GLY A 99 22.83 -6.17 4.49
C GLY A 99 24.29 -6.49 4.81
N PRO A 100 25.07 -5.50 5.28
CA PRO A 100 24.68 -4.10 5.44
C PRO A 100 24.37 -3.43 4.09
N PHE A 101 23.35 -2.57 4.06
CA PHE A 101 23.06 -1.74 2.90
C PHE A 101 23.98 -0.52 2.87
N HIS A 102 24.47 -0.18 1.68
CA HIS A 102 25.28 1.00 1.48
C HIS A 102 24.42 2.28 1.53
N LYS A 103 24.97 3.33 2.14
CA LYS A 103 24.25 4.59 2.44
C LYS A 103 23.66 5.31 1.22
N ARG A 104 24.16 5.03 0.01
CA ARG A 104 23.74 5.67 -1.26
C ARG A 104 22.91 4.74 -2.14
N PHE A 105 23.45 3.55 -2.41
CA PHE A 105 22.93 2.65 -3.43
C PHE A 105 23.45 1.23 -3.21
N SER A 106 22.57 0.23 -3.28
CA SER A 106 22.90 -1.18 -3.10
C SER A 106 22.28 -2.02 -4.22
N CYS A 107 23.09 -2.84 -4.89
CA CYS A 107 22.62 -3.76 -5.92
C CYS A 107 22.27 -5.13 -5.31
N ILE A 108 21.09 -5.67 -5.66
CA ILE A 108 20.68 -7.03 -5.30
C ILE A 108 20.84 -7.92 -6.54
N ILE A 109 21.86 -8.77 -6.55
CA ILE A 109 22.20 -9.67 -7.66
C ILE A 109 22.14 -11.15 -7.25
N GLY A 110 22.11 -12.06 -8.23
CA GLY A 110 22.00 -13.50 -8.00
C GLY A 110 21.19 -14.24 -9.09
N PRO A 111 21.20 -15.58 -9.10
CA PRO A 111 20.52 -16.38 -10.12
C PRO A 111 18.99 -16.30 -10.04
N ASN A 112 18.29 -16.76 -11.08
CA ASN A 112 16.83 -16.83 -11.07
C ASN A 112 16.34 -17.81 -9.99
N GLY A 113 15.26 -17.46 -9.30
CA GLY A 113 14.77 -18.22 -8.14
C GLY A 113 15.46 -17.94 -6.80
N SER A 114 16.61 -17.23 -6.76
CA SER A 114 17.40 -17.02 -5.53
C SER A 114 16.81 -16.04 -4.49
N GLY A 115 15.49 -15.81 -4.51
CA GLY A 115 14.82 -14.93 -3.55
C GLY A 115 15.08 -13.42 -3.72
N LYS A 116 15.79 -12.94 -4.76
CA LYS A 116 16.09 -11.49 -4.95
C LYS A 116 14.87 -10.57 -4.78
N SER A 117 13.76 -10.91 -5.45
CA SER A 117 12.52 -10.14 -5.37
C SER A 117 11.83 -10.22 -4.00
N ASN A 118 12.18 -11.23 -3.19
CA ASN A 118 11.66 -11.36 -1.84
C ASN A 118 12.26 -10.30 -0.90
N VAL A 119 13.40 -9.69 -1.22
CA VAL A 119 13.93 -8.53 -0.49
C VAL A 119 12.95 -7.35 -0.54
N ILE A 120 12.39 -7.05 -1.72
CA ILE A 120 11.36 -6.03 -1.88
C ILE A 120 10.06 -6.47 -1.21
N ASP A 121 9.67 -7.74 -1.34
CA ASP A 121 8.50 -8.27 -0.63
C ASP A 121 8.61 -8.13 0.90
N SER A 122 9.80 -8.28 1.47
CA SER A 122 10.08 -8.06 2.91
C SER A 122 9.76 -6.62 3.30
N MET A 123 10.23 -5.65 2.51
CA MET A 123 9.95 -4.22 2.71
C MET A 123 8.45 -3.92 2.55
N LEU A 124 7.81 -4.40 1.48
CA LEU A 124 6.37 -4.24 1.23
C LEU A 124 5.52 -4.80 2.38
N PHE A 125 5.92 -5.94 2.95
CA PHE A 125 5.24 -6.54 4.09
C PHE A 125 5.33 -5.66 5.34
N VAL A 126 6.50 -5.12 5.68
CA VAL A 126 6.69 -4.21 6.83
C VAL A 126 6.03 -2.85 6.62
N PHE A 127 5.98 -2.36 5.38
CA PHE A 127 5.28 -1.11 5.03
C PHE A 127 3.77 -1.27 4.83
N GLY A 128 3.20 -2.43 5.17
CA GLY A 128 1.74 -2.60 5.23
C GLY A 128 1.03 -2.78 3.90
N TYR A 129 1.74 -3.01 2.80
CA TYR A 129 1.12 -3.27 1.50
C TYR A 129 0.22 -4.51 1.56
N ARG A 130 -0.83 -4.50 0.72
CA ARG A 130 -1.74 -5.64 0.57
C ARG A 130 -0.99 -6.86 0.03
N ALA A 131 -1.39 -8.06 0.48
CA ALA A 131 -0.73 -9.32 0.12
C ALA A 131 -0.57 -9.52 -1.40
N GLN A 132 -1.52 -9.03 -2.21
CA GLN A 132 -1.46 -9.10 -3.67
C GLN A 132 -0.26 -8.34 -4.26
N LYS A 133 0.06 -7.14 -3.74
CA LYS A 133 1.28 -6.39 -4.11
C LYS A 133 2.55 -7.11 -3.65
N ILE A 134 2.46 -7.86 -2.54
CA ILE A 134 3.50 -8.79 -2.04
C ILE A 134 3.44 -10.15 -2.79
N ARG A 135 2.77 -10.23 -3.95
CA ARG A 135 2.73 -11.42 -4.81
C ARG A 135 2.21 -12.67 -4.09
N SER A 136 1.25 -12.51 -3.17
CA SER A 136 0.73 -13.57 -2.30
C SER A 136 -0.78 -13.43 -2.08
N LYS A 137 -1.51 -14.55 -1.94
CA LYS A 137 -2.98 -14.51 -1.79
C LYS A 137 -3.46 -14.16 -0.37
N LYS A 138 -2.69 -14.56 0.64
CA LYS A 138 -2.97 -14.34 2.07
C LYS A 138 -1.66 -14.10 2.83
N ILE A 139 -1.75 -13.52 4.03
CA ILE A 139 -0.60 -13.23 4.89
C ILE A 139 0.13 -14.51 5.34
N SER A 140 -0.61 -15.58 5.66
CA SER A 140 -0.01 -16.88 6.05
C SER A 140 0.91 -17.50 4.99
N VAL A 141 0.72 -17.16 3.70
CA VAL A 141 1.55 -17.65 2.57
C VAL A 141 2.94 -16.97 2.54
N LEU A 142 3.15 -15.92 3.35
CA LEU A 142 4.45 -15.29 3.54
C LEU A 142 5.38 -16.10 4.45
N ILE A 143 4.84 -17.05 5.22
CA ILE A 143 5.62 -17.93 6.09
C ILE A 143 6.35 -18.97 5.21
N HIS A 144 7.64 -19.15 5.47
CA HIS A 144 8.46 -20.15 4.80
C HIS A 144 7.89 -21.55 5.01
N ASN A 145 7.94 -22.36 3.96
CA ASN A 145 7.51 -23.75 3.98
C ASN A 145 8.40 -24.55 3.01
N SER A 146 9.08 -25.57 3.51
CA SER A 146 9.92 -26.49 2.73
C SER A 146 9.96 -27.86 3.42
N ASP A 147 10.46 -28.89 2.73
CA ASP A 147 10.50 -30.25 3.26
C ASP A 147 11.36 -30.35 4.54
N GLU A 148 12.46 -29.59 4.62
CA GLU A 148 13.34 -29.51 5.80
C GLU A 148 12.75 -28.64 6.93
N HIS A 149 11.91 -27.66 6.58
CA HIS A 149 11.31 -26.71 7.52
C HIS A 149 9.78 -26.66 7.36
N SER A 150 9.16 -27.80 7.66
CA SER A 150 7.72 -27.92 7.79
C SER A 150 7.22 -27.34 9.13
N ASP A 151 5.93 -26.97 9.17
CA ASP A 151 5.20 -26.52 10.36
C ASP A 151 5.67 -25.25 11.10
N ILE A 152 6.37 -24.35 10.42
CA ILE A 152 6.63 -23.00 10.93
C ILE A 152 5.29 -22.26 11.19
N GLN A 153 5.11 -21.74 12.41
CA GLN A 153 3.85 -21.12 12.84
C GLN A 153 3.74 -19.61 12.54
N SER A 154 4.89 -18.94 12.34
CA SER A 154 4.95 -17.50 12.06
C SER A 154 6.23 -17.10 11.33
N CYS A 155 6.19 -15.95 10.65
CA CYS A 155 7.36 -15.28 10.12
C CYS A 155 7.42 -13.83 10.61
N THR A 156 8.63 -13.30 10.78
CA THR A 156 8.86 -11.90 11.17
C THR A 156 9.80 -11.26 10.16
N VAL A 157 9.54 -10.00 9.82
CA VAL A 157 10.49 -9.17 9.08
C VAL A 157 10.73 -7.89 9.87
N GLU A 158 12.00 -7.50 10.01
CA GLU A 158 12.41 -6.25 10.63
C GLU A 158 13.19 -5.40 9.64
N VAL A 159 12.82 -4.12 9.48
CA VAL A 159 13.62 -3.14 8.75
C VAL A 159 14.28 -2.24 9.77
N HIS A 160 15.62 -2.19 9.76
CA HIS A 160 16.43 -1.42 10.70
C HIS A 160 16.88 -0.11 10.06
N PHE A 161 16.59 1.00 10.72
CA PHE A 161 16.86 2.35 10.27
C PHE A 161 17.83 3.08 11.21
N GLN A 162 18.57 4.06 10.67
CA GLN A 162 19.32 5.04 11.46
C GLN A 162 19.35 6.39 10.71
N LYS A 163 19.56 7.50 11.43
CA LYS A 163 19.88 8.78 10.79
C LYS A 163 21.38 8.93 10.64
N ILE A 164 21.78 9.47 9.49
CA ILE A 164 23.17 9.79 9.18
C ILE A 164 23.31 11.22 8.69
N ILE A 165 24.49 11.79 8.89
CA ILE A 165 24.96 13.01 8.25
C ILE A 165 26.06 12.59 7.28
N ASP A 166 25.88 12.83 5.98
CA ASP A 166 26.93 12.58 5.00
C ASP A 166 28.11 13.56 5.20
N LYS A 167 29.33 13.03 5.13
CA LYS A 167 30.57 13.81 5.06
C LYS A 167 31.09 13.86 3.63
N GLU A 168 32.18 14.57 3.42
CA GLU A 168 32.92 14.53 2.15
C GLU A 168 33.35 13.10 1.80
N GLY A 169 33.42 12.78 0.51
CA GLY A 169 33.74 11.42 0.04
C GLY A 169 32.59 10.43 0.26
N ASP A 170 32.89 9.24 0.80
CA ASP A 170 31.90 8.21 1.16
C ASP A 170 31.67 8.08 2.68
N ASP A 171 32.36 8.87 3.50
CA ASP A 171 32.20 8.86 4.94
C ASP A 171 30.85 9.45 5.39
N TYR A 172 30.41 9.09 6.59
CA TYR A 172 29.20 9.61 7.22
C TYR A 172 29.31 9.48 8.74
N GLU A 173 28.51 10.27 9.46
CA GLU A 173 28.35 10.15 10.91
C GLU A 173 26.97 9.58 11.23
N VAL A 174 26.90 8.58 12.10
CA VAL A 174 25.64 8.08 12.64
C VAL A 174 25.20 9.00 13.77
N ILE A 175 23.98 9.52 13.70
CA ILE A 175 23.44 10.36 14.78
C ILE A 175 23.18 9.45 16.00
N PRO A 176 23.76 9.74 17.19
CA PRO A 176 23.52 8.95 18.39
C PRO A 176 22.03 8.84 18.73
N ASN A 177 21.60 7.66 19.19
CA ASN A 177 20.22 7.37 19.58
C ASN A 177 19.17 7.57 18.46
N SER A 178 19.58 7.61 17.18
CA SER A 178 18.68 7.72 16.03
C SER A 178 18.26 6.38 15.41
N SER A 179 18.83 5.27 15.90
CA SER A 179 18.54 3.91 15.42
C SER A 179 17.19 3.42 15.93
N PHE A 180 16.35 2.91 15.02
CA PHE A 180 15.10 2.22 15.35
C PHE A 180 14.82 1.11 14.35
N CYS A 181 14.08 0.08 14.75
CA CYS A 181 13.51 -0.88 13.82
C CYS A 181 11.98 -0.80 13.77
N VAL A 182 11.44 -1.12 12.60
CA VAL A 182 10.01 -1.44 12.43
C VAL A 182 9.95 -2.90 12.03
N SER A 183 9.19 -3.70 12.78
CA SER A 183 8.98 -5.10 12.44
C SER A 183 7.52 -5.48 12.37
N ARG A 184 7.24 -6.51 11.57
CA ARG A 184 5.92 -7.11 11.42
C ARG A 184 6.04 -8.62 11.50
N THR A 185 5.23 -9.22 12.36
CA THR A 185 5.09 -10.67 12.48
C THR A 185 3.77 -11.11 11.86
N ALA A 186 3.77 -12.19 11.09
CA ALA A 186 2.59 -12.83 10.50
C ALA A 186 2.45 -14.25 11.05
N HIS A 187 1.21 -14.67 11.32
CA HIS A 187 0.89 -15.98 11.88
C HIS A 187 0.05 -16.83 10.90
N LYS A 188 0.03 -18.16 11.10
CA LYS A 188 -0.73 -19.12 10.27
C LYS A 188 -2.24 -18.80 10.18
N ASP A 189 -2.82 -18.17 11.21
CA ASP A 189 -4.22 -17.70 11.26
C ASP A 189 -4.51 -16.50 10.34
N ASN A 190 -3.48 -15.93 9.68
CA ASN A 190 -3.50 -14.72 8.85
C ASN A 190 -3.53 -13.40 9.64
N SER A 191 -3.43 -13.44 10.97
CA SER A 191 -3.19 -12.24 11.78
C SER A 191 -1.77 -11.71 11.55
N SER A 192 -1.57 -10.42 11.83
CA SER A 192 -0.23 -9.83 11.86
C SER A 192 -0.11 -8.76 12.92
N ILE A 193 1.03 -8.70 13.60
CA ILE A 193 1.32 -7.76 14.69
C ILE A 193 2.52 -6.90 14.30
N TYR A 194 2.41 -5.59 14.51
CA TYR A 194 3.52 -4.65 14.34
C TYR A 194 4.26 -4.41 15.65
N HIS A 195 5.57 -4.19 15.55
CA HIS A 195 6.39 -3.68 16.63
C HIS A 195 7.29 -2.53 16.12
N ILE A 196 7.54 -1.56 16.99
CA ILE A 196 8.53 -0.49 16.80
C ILE A 196 9.58 -0.69 17.89
N SER A 197 10.81 -1.05 17.49
CA SER A 197 11.93 -1.32 18.41
C SER A 197 11.53 -2.28 19.56
N GLY A 198 10.92 -3.40 19.18
CA GLY A 198 10.42 -4.44 20.10
C GLY A 198 9.10 -4.13 20.83
N LYS A 199 8.59 -2.89 20.80
CA LYS A 199 7.31 -2.53 21.46
C LYS A 199 6.14 -2.70 20.50
N LYS A 200 5.09 -3.41 20.92
CA LYS A 200 3.87 -3.61 20.10
C LYS A 200 3.26 -2.26 19.71
N ALA A 201 2.91 -2.12 18.43
CA ALA A 201 2.41 -0.90 17.82
C ALA A 201 1.25 -1.20 16.85
N THR A 202 0.52 -0.18 16.42
CA THR A 202 -0.46 -0.27 15.32
C THR A 202 0.18 0.15 13.99
N PHE A 203 -0.45 -0.19 12.87
CA PHE A 203 -0.02 0.31 11.55
C PHE A 203 -0.06 1.85 11.48
N LYS A 204 -1.01 2.50 12.19
CA LYS A 204 -1.10 3.95 12.27
C LYS A 204 0.12 4.56 12.96
N ASP A 205 0.60 3.94 14.05
CA ASP A 205 1.81 4.39 14.76
C ASP A 205 3.06 4.24 13.88
N VAL A 206 3.16 3.13 13.13
CA VAL A 206 4.21 2.90 12.14
C VAL A 206 4.18 3.95 11.03
N GLY A 207 3.01 4.26 10.48
CA GLY A 207 2.82 5.31 9.49
C GLY A 207 3.19 6.70 10.01
N LEU A 208 2.77 7.05 11.23
CA LEU A 208 3.15 8.32 11.88
C LEU A 208 4.67 8.41 12.12
N LEU A 209 5.30 7.32 12.58
CA LEU A 209 6.76 7.28 12.77
C LEU A 209 7.50 7.47 11.44
N LEU A 210 7.12 6.74 10.40
CA LEU A 210 7.78 6.81 9.09
C LEU A 210 7.52 8.15 8.40
N ARG A 211 6.30 8.72 8.49
CA ARG A 211 5.99 10.05 7.99
C ARG A 211 6.77 11.15 8.71
N SER A 212 7.02 11.02 10.02
CA SER A 212 7.92 11.94 10.75
C SER A 212 9.40 11.87 10.31
N HIS A 213 9.74 10.88 9.48
CA HIS A 213 11.03 10.70 8.83
C HIS A 213 10.99 10.92 7.30
N GLY A 214 9.91 11.49 6.76
CA GLY A 214 9.76 11.77 5.33
C GLY A 214 9.35 10.57 4.47
N ILE A 215 8.99 9.43 5.07
CA ILE A 215 8.50 8.24 4.35
C ILE A 215 6.97 8.22 4.45
N ASP A 216 6.27 8.58 3.37
CA ASP A 216 4.82 8.48 3.30
C ASP A 216 4.38 7.09 2.81
N LEU A 217 3.57 6.40 3.62
CA LEU A 217 2.97 5.09 3.28
C LEU A 217 1.57 5.21 2.66
N ASP A 218 0.94 6.39 2.72
CA ASP A 218 -0.34 6.63 2.08
C ASP A 218 -0.10 6.80 0.57
N HIS A 219 0.75 7.78 0.23
CA HIS A 219 1.13 8.11 -1.15
C HIS A 219 2.45 7.42 -1.52
N ASN A 220 2.34 6.14 -1.85
CA ASN A 220 3.45 5.20 -2.05
C ASN A 220 4.37 5.51 -3.25
N ARG A 221 5.16 6.58 -3.16
CA ARG A 221 6.06 7.09 -4.21
C ARG A 221 7.52 6.69 -4.08
N PHE A 222 7.90 6.09 -2.95
CA PHE A 222 9.29 5.70 -2.65
C PHE A 222 9.63 4.24 -3.05
N LEU A 223 8.62 3.43 -3.40
CA LEU A 223 8.79 2.08 -3.93
C LEU A 223 8.16 2.01 -5.31
N ILE A 224 8.96 1.62 -6.31
CA ILE A 224 8.54 1.42 -7.69
C ILE A 224 8.66 -0.07 -7.99
N LEU A 225 7.53 -0.74 -8.22
CA LEU A 225 7.45 -2.17 -8.49
C LEU A 225 7.55 -2.47 -9.98
N GLN A 226 7.82 -3.75 -10.28
CA GLN A 226 7.84 -4.24 -11.66
C GLN A 226 6.47 -4.01 -12.32
N GLY A 227 6.48 -3.33 -13.47
CA GLY A 227 5.28 -2.97 -14.23
C GLY A 227 4.67 -1.62 -13.86
N GLU A 228 5.03 -0.99 -12.73
CA GLU A 228 4.46 0.32 -12.37
C GLU A 228 4.93 1.45 -13.29
N VAL A 229 6.17 1.38 -13.79
CA VAL A 229 6.68 2.31 -14.83
C VAL A 229 5.88 2.20 -16.14
N GLU A 230 5.48 0.98 -16.52
CA GLU A 230 4.65 0.73 -17.71
C GLU A 230 3.21 1.21 -17.47
N GLN A 231 2.66 1.00 -16.28
CA GLN A 231 1.35 1.55 -15.89
C GLN A 231 1.35 3.08 -15.97
N ILE A 232 2.37 3.74 -15.43
CA ILE A 232 2.53 5.21 -15.51
C ILE A 232 2.61 5.67 -16.97
N ALA A 233 3.41 4.99 -17.81
CA ALA A 233 3.51 5.31 -19.24
C ALA A 233 2.20 5.11 -20.02
N MET A 234 1.30 4.25 -19.53
CA MET A 234 -0.02 3.95 -20.10
C MET A 234 -1.17 4.75 -19.44
N MET A 235 -0.87 5.65 -18.49
CA MET A 235 -1.88 6.49 -17.86
C MET A 235 -2.53 7.42 -18.89
N ARG A 236 -3.86 7.57 -18.78
CA ARG A 236 -4.61 8.51 -19.62
C ARG A 236 -4.34 9.94 -19.15
N PRO A 237 -4.50 10.97 -20.01
CA PRO A 237 -4.27 12.36 -19.60
C PRO A 237 -5.08 12.81 -18.38
N LYS A 238 -6.29 12.25 -18.22
CA LYS A 238 -7.20 12.47 -17.10
C LYS A 238 -7.98 11.18 -16.81
N GLY A 239 -8.32 10.95 -15.54
CA GLY A 239 -9.27 9.94 -15.12
C GLY A 239 -10.63 10.07 -15.81
N GLN A 240 -11.25 8.94 -16.16
CA GLN A 240 -12.60 8.94 -16.76
C GLN A 240 -13.71 9.10 -15.72
N ASN A 241 -13.52 8.50 -14.54
CA ASN A 241 -14.46 8.45 -13.43
C ASN A 241 -13.74 8.82 -12.13
N GLU A 242 -14.46 9.09 -11.04
CA GLU A 242 -13.90 9.43 -9.72
C GLU A 242 -12.99 8.36 -9.09
N HIS A 243 -12.96 7.13 -9.65
CA HIS A 243 -12.13 6.01 -9.20
C HIS A 243 -11.02 5.64 -10.19
N ASP A 244 -10.83 6.41 -11.26
CA ASP A 244 -9.81 6.23 -12.29
C ASP A 244 -8.82 7.39 -12.19
N GLU A 245 -7.55 7.12 -11.92
CA GLU A 245 -6.52 8.16 -11.81
C GLU A 245 -5.80 8.34 -13.15
N GLY A 246 -5.88 9.54 -13.71
CA GLY A 246 -5.09 9.94 -14.87
C GLY A 246 -3.80 10.65 -14.48
N MET A 247 -3.01 11.00 -15.49
CA MET A 247 -1.75 11.72 -15.33
C MET A 247 -1.96 13.09 -14.65
N LEU A 248 -3.08 13.77 -14.91
CA LEU A 248 -3.45 15.01 -14.22
C LEU A 248 -3.60 14.77 -12.71
N GLU A 249 -4.45 13.82 -12.31
CA GLU A 249 -4.71 13.51 -10.91
C GLU A 249 -3.42 13.08 -10.18
N TYR A 250 -2.58 12.27 -10.83
CA TYR A 250 -1.28 11.84 -10.32
C TYR A 250 -0.31 13.00 -10.07
N LEU A 251 -0.25 13.99 -10.97
CA LEU A 251 0.56 15.20 -10.83
C LEU A 251 0.01 16.15 -9.76
N GLU A 252 -1.31 16.30 -9.66
CA GLU A 252 -1.95 17.13 -8.64
C GLU A 252 -1.70 16.60 -7.22
N ASP A 253 -1.61 15.27 -7.06
CA ASP A 253 -1.25 14.65 -5.79
C ASP A 253 0.27 14.74 -5.49
N ILE A 254 1.15 14.68 -6.51
CA ILE A 254 2.59 15.00 -6.34
C ILE A 254 2.80 16.43 -5.85
N ILE A 255 2.07 17.39 -6.43
CA ILE A 255 2.18 18.81 -6.10
C ILE A 255 1.46 19.14 -4.77
N GLY A 256 0.57 18.26 -4.30
CA GLY A 256 -0.32 18.54 -3.18
C GLY A 256 -1.34 19.64 -3.48
N SER A 257 -1.73 19.81 -4.75
CA SER A 257 -2.81 20.70 -5.18
C SER A 257 -4.19 20.04 -5.07
N GLY A 258 -4.26 18.71 -4.96
CA GLY A 258 -5.52 17.97 -4.75
C GLY A 258 -6.36 18.51 -3.60
N ARG A 259 -5.72 18.91 -2.49
CA ARG A 259 -6.34 19.55 -1.30
C ARG A 259 -7.10 20.86 -1.59
N LEU A 260 -6.90 21.47 -2.77
CA LEU A 260 -7.57 22.71 -3.17
C LEU A 260 -8.84 22.46 -4.01
N LYS A 261 -9.05 21.23 -4.51
CA LYS A 261 -10.16 20.92 -5.44
C LYS A 261 -11.54 21.19 -4.82
N GLU A 262 -11.85 20.54 -3.70
CA GLU A 262 -13.15 20.72 -3.02
C GLU A 262 -13.37 22.17 -2.56
N PRO A 263 -12.44 22.84 -1.85
CA PRO A 263 -12.60 24.25 -1.47
C PRO A 263 -12.90 25.17 -2.67
N ILE A 264 -12.20 25.00 -3.79
CA ILE A 264 -12.43 25.78 -5.00
C ILE A 264 -13.82 25.48 -5.59
N GLN A 265 -14.25 24.21 -5.65
CA GLN A 265 -15.57 23.85 -6.15
C GLN A 265 -16.71 24.43 -5.31
N THR A 266 -16.60 24.37 -3.97
CA THR A 266 -17.56 24.97 -3.03
C THR A 266 -17.65 26.49 -3.22
N LEU A 267 -16.50 27.17 -3.34
CA LEU A 267 -16.45 28.61 -3.58
C LEU A 267 -17.04 28.99 -4.95
N CYS A 268 -16.76 28.24 -6.01
CA CYS A 268 -17.35 28.46 -7.34
C CYS A 268 -18.88 28.34 -7.30
N ARG A 269 -19.42 27.26 -6.70
CA ARG A 269 -20.88 27.08 -6.53
C ARG A 269 -21.51 28.24 -5.73
N ARG A 270 -20.84 28.73 -4.69
CA ARG A 270 -21.31 29.89 -3.92
C ARG A 270 -21.35 31.17 -4.76
N VAL A 271 -20.35 31.40 -5.60
CA VAL A 271 -20.30 32.54 -6.53
C VAL A 271 -21.42 32.46 -7.58
N GLU A 272 -21.73 31.27 -8.10
CA GLU A 272 -22.84 31.05 -9.03
C GLU A 272 -24.19 31.42 -8.40
N ILE A 273 -24.49 30.88 -7.21
CA ILE A 273 -25.74 31.16 -6.48
C ILE A 273 -25.89 32.67 -6.17
N LEU A 274 -24.81 33.33 -5.72
CA LEU A 274 -24.85 34.77 -5.43
C LEU A 274 -25.04 35.63 -6.68
N ASN A 275 -24.49 35.21 -7.83
CA ASN A 275 -24.70 35.89 -9.11
C ASN A 275 -26.14 35.73 -9.61
N GLU A 276 -26.76 34.56 -9.42
CA GLU A 276 -28.16 34.32 -9.76
C GLU A 276 -29.09 35.20 -8.93
N GLN A 277 -28.94 35.20 -7.59
CA GLN A 277 -29.70 36.08 -6.68
C GLN A 277 -29.52 37.57 -7.00
N ARG A 278 -28.32 37.99 -7.42
CA ARG A 278 -28.07 39.36 -7.89
C ARG A 278 -28.80 39.64 -9.20
N GLY A 279 -28.79 38.69 -10.14
CA GLY A 279 -29.49 38.80 -11.42
C GLY A 279 -31.00 38.95 -11.27
N GLU A 280 -31.61 38.25 -10.32
CA GLU A 280 -33.03 38.41 -9.95
C GLU A 280 -33.31 39.79 -9.39
N LYS A 281 -32.52 40.25 -8.40
CA LYS A 281 -32.70 41.56 -7.76
C LYS A 281 -32.44 42.77 -8.66
N VAL A 282 -31.69 42.61 -9.75
CA VAL A 282 -31.45 43.67 -10.76
C VAL A 282 -32.51 43.68 -11.86
N ARG A 283 -33.39 42.67 -11.91
CA ARG A 283 -34.53 42.58 -12.85
C ARG A 283 -35.87 43.05 -12.26
N LEU A 284 -35.90 43.41 -10.98
CA LEU A 284 -37.02 43.99 -10.24
C LEU A 284 -36.83 45.50 -10.06
#